data_AF-A0A5M3PWT8-F1
#
_entry.id   AF-A0A5M3PWT8-F1
#
_cell.length_a   1.000
_cell.length_b   1.000
_cell.length_c   1.000
_cell.angle_alpha   90.00
_cell.angle_beta   90.00
_cell.angle_gamma   90.00
#
_symmetry.space_group_name_H-M   'P 1'
#
loop_
_entity.id
_entity.type
_entity.pdbx_description
1 polymer ?
#
loop_
_entity_poly.entity_id
_entity_poly.type
_entity_poly.pdbx_seq_one_letter_code
_entity_poly.pdbx_strand_id
1 'polypeptide(L)'
;MTTAELVFSEGRLILARPGTDDPTLRAWDAADELLLEQALDVAAGIEEPRVLVVDDQFGALALGLSRLSPIVVADSAVLPAALVSNAALNPAFSSAEQVYSWIDPPAGPFDLVVLRIPRQADYLAWLLRWLNGVITDSSVLLAGGMIKHLPSKSVEVFGEAVQTEQVLPARKKARVIRCRKGTESLAGWPGCWKGYALSGRNGELAVQALPAVFAREKLDIGSRLLLPHVAREVSPMQAGSSVMDLACGNGVLGLTALSERRDVQLGFSDVSSHAVLSARRNVEQAFPEASASFSHCDGIDVGAGAFELILLNPPFHEGGVVGDHIALRLFEQASKHLKPGGHLLMVGNRHLGYHRSLRRYFSRVEQLDASPKFVVFRAGNR
;
A
#
# COMPACT_ATOMS: atom_id res chain seq x y z
N MET A 1 15.13 -10.42 -9.48
CA MET A 1 15.45 -9.70 -8.22
C MET A 1 16.74 -8.94 -8.44
N THR A 2 16.81 -7.68 -8.06
CA THR A 2 18.01 -6.85 -8.24
C THR A 2 18.65 -6.58 -6.90
N THR A 3 19.98 -6.70 -6.82
CA THR A 3 20.74 -6.43 -5.60
C THR A 3 21.69 -5.27 -5.84
N ALA A 4 21.77 -4.34 -4.89
CA ALA A 4 22.63 -3.17 -4.97
C ALA A 4 23.25 -2.84 -3.61
N GLU A 5 24.47 -2.32 -3.65
CA GLU A 5 25.19 -1.86 -2.47
C GLU A 5 24.83 -0.41 -2.15
N LEU A 6 24.56 -0.10 -0.88
CA LEU A 6 24.42 1.24 -0.32
C LEU A 6 25.57 1.47 0.67
N VAL A 7 26.40 2.47 0.42
CA VAL A 7 27.50 2.88 1.30
C VAL A 7 27.12 4.18 2.01
N PHE A 8 27.32 4.23 3.31
CA PHE A 8 27.04 5.39 4.17
C PHE A 8 28.08 5.48 5.30
N SER A 9 28.02 6.53 6.12
CA SER A 9 29.08 6.84 7.10
C SER A 9 29.33 5.74 8.14
N GLU A 10 28.30 4.99 8.53
CA GLU A 10 28.42 3.93 9.53
C GLU A 10 28.60 2.52 8.96
N GLY A 11 28.61 2.37 7.62
CA GLY A 11 28.89 1.09 6.99
C GLY A 11 28.34 0.91 5.59
N ARG A 12 28.01 -0.34 5.27
CA ARG A 12 27.63 -0.79 3.94
C ARG A 12 26.48 -1.80 4.03
N LEU A 13 25.42 -1.57 3.28
CA LEU A 13 24.29 -2.48 3.14
C LEU A 13 24.26 -3.10 1.74
N ILE A 14 23.96 -4.39 1.66
CA ILE A 14 23.61 -5.09 0.44
C ILE A 14 22.09 -5.26 0.43
N LEU A 15 21.38 -4.55 -0.44
CA LEU A 15 19.91 -4.54 -0.45
C LEU A 15 19.37 -5.12 -1.75
N ALA A 16 18.40 -6.02 -1.64
CA ALA A 16 17.70 -6.67 -2.72
C ALA A 16 16.28 -6.11 -2.89
N ARG A 17 15.86 -5.93 -4.14
CA ARG A 17 14.50 -5.56 -4.54
C ARG A 17 13.83 -6.73 -5.24
N PRO A 18 12.73 -7.28 -4.70
CA PRO A 18 11.97 -8.34 -5.34
C PRO A 18 11.21 -7.83 -6.58
N GLY A 19 10.80 -8.76 -7.44
CA GLY A 19 9.84 -8.48 -8.52
C GLY A 19 10.39 -7.83 -9.80
N THR A 20 11.69 -7.55 -9.89
CA THR A 20 12.29 -7.03 -11.13
C THR A 20 13.70 -7.56 -11.36
N ASP A 21 14.10 -7.63 -12.62
CA ASP A 21 15.47 -7.92 -13.07
C ASP A 21 16.13 -6.69 -13.73
N ASP A 22 15.43 -5.54 -13.76
CA ASP A 22 15.96 -4.29 -14.29
C ASP A 22 16.98 -3.69 -13.31
N PRO A 23 18.29 -3.68 -13.64
CA PRO A 23 19.34 -3.23 -12.72
C PRO A 23 19.24 -1.75 -12.36
N THR A 24 18.44 -0.95 -13.09
CA THR A 24 18.19 0.46 -12.76
C THR A 24 17.22 0.62 -11.58
N LEU A 25 16.44 -0.41 -11.27
CA LEU A 25 15.51 -0.46 -10.15
C LEU A 25 16.18 -1.13 -8.95
N ARG A 26 16.65 -0.32 -8.02
CA ARG A 26 17.31 -0.76 -6.80
C ARG A 26 16.33 -0.73 -5.61
N ALA A 27 16.71 -1.38 -4.52
CA ALA A 27 16.00 -1.36 -3.23
C ALA A 27 16.16 -0.04 -2.47
N TRP A 28 16.98 0.87 -2.99
CA TRP A 28 17.25 2.18 -2.43
C TRP A 28 17.54 3.18 -3.56
N ASP A 29 17.37 4.46 -3.28
CA ASP A 29 17.77 5.56 -4.17
C ASP A 29 18.52 6.67 -3.42
N ALA A 30 18.94 7.70 -4.15
CA ALA A 30 19.77 8.76 -3.58
C ALA A 30 19.09 9.55 -2.45
N ALA A 31 17.77 9.49 -2.31
CA ALA A 31 17.09 10.10 -1.19
C ALA A 31 17.21 9.25 0.08
N ASP A 32 17.30 7.93 -0.02
CA ASP A 32 17.62 7.07 1.14
C ASP A 32 19.03 7.38 1.66
N GLU A 33 20.01 7.48 0.74
CA GLU A 33 21.39 7.86 1.06
C GLU A 33 21.46 9.23 1.78
N LEU A 34 20.77 10.24 1.23
CA LEU A 34 20.78 11.58 1.82
C LEU A 34 20.02 11.63 3.15
N LEU A 35 18.94 10.87 3.31
CA LEU A 35 18.22 10.78 4.57
C LEU A 35 19.06 10.12 5.66
N LEU A 36 19.81 9.05 5.35
CA LEU A 36 20.73 8.42 6.31
C LEU A 36 21.80 9.39 6.78
N GLU A 37 22.47 10.09 5.85
CA GLU A 37 23.49 11.09 6.18
C GLU A 37 22.96 12.14 7.16
N GLN A 38 21.77 12.68 6.89
CA GLN A 38 21.18 13.73 7.72
C GLN A 38 20.61 13.21 9.04
N ALA A 39 20.03 12.00 9.04
CA ALA A 39 19.49 11.40 10.25
C ALA A 39 20.60 11.10 11.26
N LEU A 40 21.74 10.58 10.81
CA LEU A 40 22.89 10.29 11.66
C LEU A 40 23.53 11.57 12.22
N ASP A 41 23.64 12.62 11.40
CA ASP A 41 24.14 13.93 11.84
C ASP A 41 23.24 14.54 12.93
N VAL A 42 21.92 14.50 12.74
CA VAL A 42 20.96 14.98 13.73
C VAL A 42 20.98 14.13 15.00
N ALA A 43 21.02 12.80 14.86
CA ALA A 43 21.02 11.88 15.99
C ALA A 43 22.28 12.03 16.86
N ALA A 44 23.43 12.39 16.30
CA ALA A 44 24.66 12.62 17.07
C ALA A 44 24.54 13.78 18.08
N GLY A 45 23.57 14.69 17.89
CA GLY A 45 23.28 15.80 18.80
C GLY A 45 22.18 15.53 19.83
N ILE A 46 21.61 14.32 19.86
CA ILE A 46 20.51 13.95 20.77
C ILE A 46 20.97 12.75 21.60
N GLU A 47 20.85 12.84 22.91
CA GLU A 47 21.12 11.71 23.80
C GLU A 47 19.99 10.67 23.66
N GLU A 48 20.33 9.44 23.27
CA GLU A 48 19.41 8.31 23.11
C GLU A 48 18.09 8.65 22.36
N PRO A 49 18.15 9.12 21.10
CA PRO A 49 16.98 9.61 20.39
C PRO A 49 15.98 8.48 20.11
N ARG A 50 14.70 8.76 20.34
CA ARG A 50 13.62 7.89 19.88
C ARG A 50 13.32 8.16 18.41
N VAL A 51 13.81 7.27 17.54
CA VAL A 51 13.74 7.43 16.07
C VAL A 51 12.52 6.74 15.48
N LEU A 52 11.81 7.44 14.58
CA LEU A 52 10.75 6.89 13.75
C LEU A 52 11.16 6.91 12.27
N VAL A 53 11.07 5.76 11.60
CA VAL A 53 11.18 5.65 10.14
C VAL A 53 9.79 5.44 9.55
N VAL A 54 9.41 6.28 8.58
CA VAL A 54 8.09 6.28 7.96
C VAL A 54 8.20 5.98 6.46
N ASP A 55 7.46 4.96 6.02
CA ASP A 55 7.35 4.51 4.62
C ASP A 55 8.71 4.19 3.94
N ASP A 56 9.61 3.53 4.69
CA ASP A 56 10.75 2.84 4.06
C ASP A 56 10.23 1.83 3.03
N GLN A 57 10.91 1.72 1.89
CA GLN A 57 10.44 0.87 0.79
C GLN A 57 10.93 -0.57 0.94
N PHE A 58 12.20 -0.76 1.26
CA PHE A 58 12.85 -2.08 1.29
C PHE A 58 13.82 -2.24 2.47
N GLY A 59 13.77 -1.35 3.46
CA GLY A 59 14.57 -1.45 4.69
C GLY A 59 15.89 -0.69 4.65
N ALA A 60 16.12 0.18 3.66
CA ALA A 60 17.37 0.92 3.54
C ALA A 60 17.60 1.86 4.74
N LEU A 61 16.53 2.55 5.16
CA LEU A 61 16.58 3.47 6.30
C LEU A 61 16.53 2.71 7.62
N ALA A 62 15.65 1.71 7.73
CA ALA A 62 15.49 0.91 8.94
C ALA A 62 16.78 0.18 9.32
N LEU A 63 17.44 -0.48 8.35
CA LEU A 63 18.72 -1.16 8.59
C LEU A 63 19.87 -0.18 8.76
N GLY A 64 19.90 0.90 7.97
CA GLY A 64 20.95 1.91 8.03
C GLY A 64 20.98 2.67 9.36
N LEU A 65 19.83 2.80 10.03
CA LEU A 65 19.69 3.44 11.34
C LEU A 65 19.59 2.41 12.49
N SER A 66 19.85 1.12 12.24
CA SER A 66 19.61 0.04 13.21
C SER A 66 20.28 0.21 14.57
N ARG A 67 21.43 0.91 14.65
CA ARG A 67 22.09 1.26 15.92
C ARG A 67 21.26 2.16 16.83
N LEU A 68 20.34 2.94 16.25
CA LEU A 68 19.39 3.80 16.95
C LEU A 68 18.09 3.07 17.29
N SER A 69 17.99 1.77 16.98
CA SER A 69 16.81 0.93 17.21
C SER A 69 15.50 1.60 16.75
N PRO A 70 15.39 1.98 15.46
CA PRO A 70 14.28 2.80 14.99
C PRO A 70 12.96 2.03 15.07
N ILE A 71 11.91 2.73 15.46
CA ILE A 71 10.54 2.28 15.28
C ILE A 71 10.18 2.49 13.80
N VAL A 72 9.58 1.50 13.15
CA VAL A 72 9.27 1.54 11.72
C VAL A 72 7.76 1.45 11.52
N VAL A 73 7.19 2.39 10.77
CA VAL A 73 5.78 2.35 10.36
C VAL A 73 5.68 2.54 8.85
N ALA A 74 4.81 1.77 8.19
CA ALA A 74 4.55 1.92 6.76
C ALA A 74 3.12 1.55 6.40
N ASP A 75 2.63 2.14 5.31
CA ASP A 75 1.35 1.72 4.74
C ASP A 75 1.41 0.33 4.11
N SER A 76 2.61 -0.13 3.68
CA SER A 76 2.76 -1.33 2.88
C SER A 76 3.07 -2.59 3.69
N ALA A 77 2.25 -3.63 3.55
CA ALA A 77 2.50 -4.98 4.05
C ALA A 77 3.68 -5.72 3.38
N VAL A 78 4.31 -5.13 2.36
CA VAL A 78 5.49 -5.70 1.70
C VAL A 78 6.76 -5.43 2.52
N LEU A 79 6.81 -4.31 3.25
CA LEU A 79 8.01 -3.88 3.98
C LEU A 79 8.51 -4.92 5.01
N PRO A 80 7.67 -5.56 5.84
CA PRO A 80 8.15 -6.56 6.81
C PRO A 80 8.97 -7.68 6.16
N ALA A 81 8.45 -8.28 5.07
CA ALA A 81 9.15 -9.35 4.36
C ALA A 81 10.42 -8.85 3.65
N ALA A 82 10.37 -7.64 3.07
CA ALA A 82 11.55 -7.01 2.47
C ALA A 82 12.65 -6.74 3.51
N LEU A 83 12.27 -6.27 4.70
CA LEU A 83 13.19 -5.99 5.80
C LEU A 83 13.85 -7.28 6.31
N VAL A 84 13.08 -8.35 6.52
CA VAL A 84 13.62 -9.68 6.92
C VAL A 84 14.62 -10.20 5.88
N SER A 85 14.24 -10.14 4.59
CA SER A 85 15.11 -10.60 3.50
C SER A 85 16.41 -9.78 3.43
N ASN A 86 16.32 -8.46 3.54
CA ASN A 86 17.49 -7.59 3.49
C ASN A 86 18.33 -7.63 4.77
N ALA A 87 17.74 -7.86 5.94
CA ALA A 87 18.49 -8.10 7.17
C ALA A 87 19.34 -9.37 7.06
N ALA A 88 18.81 -10.44 6.44
CA ALA A 88 19.56 -11.68 6.22
C ALA A 88 20.80 -11.48 5.33
N LEU A 89 20.80 -10.48 4.44
CA LEU A 89 21.96 -10.09 3.64
C LEU A 89 22.98 -9.22 4.41
N ASN A 90 22.60 -8.72 5.59
CA ASN A 90 23.35 -7.72 6.36
C ASN A 90 23.46 -8.11 7.85
N PRO A 91 24.10 -9.24 8.19
CA PRO A 91 24.10 -9.79 9.56
C PRO A 91 24.77 -8.89 10.62
N ALA A 92 25.50 -7.85 10.20
CA ALA A 92 26.10 -6.86 11.10
C ALA A 92 25.10 -5.78 11.58
N PHE A 93 23.89 -5.75 11.02
CA PHE A 93 22.86 -4.75 11.32
C PHE A 93 21.64 -5.47 11.92
N SER A 94 21.12 -4.94 13.02
CA SER A 94 19.87 -5.45 13.60
C SER A 94 18.67 -5.05 12.72
N SER A 95 17.72 -5.96 12.58
CA SER A 95 16.40 -5.63 12.02
C SER A 95 15.52 -5.05 13.11
N ALA A 96 14.59 -4.16 12.74
CA ALA A 96 13.48 -3.82 13.62
C ALA A 96 12.69 -5.11 13.95
N GLU A 97 12.29 -5.27 15.22
CA GLU A 97 11.54 -6.44 15.69
C GLU A 97 10.12 -6.48 15.10
N GLN A 98 9.54 -5.31 14.88
CA GLN A 98 8.20 -5.13 14.36
C GLN A 98 8.14 -3.95 13.38
N VAL A 99 7.33 -4.10 12.34
CA VAL A 99 6.92 -3.00 11.46
C VAL A 99 5.45 -2.72 11.75
N TYR A 100 5.15 -1.50 12.21
CA TYR A 100 3.80 -1.02 12.45
C TYR A 100 3.10 -0.67 11.13
N SER A 101 1.76 -0.69 11.14
CA SER A 101 0.94 -0.21 10.02
C SER A 101 -0.02 0.87 10.51
N TRP A 102 -0.73 1.55 9.60
CA TRP A 102 -1.70 2.58 10.00
C TRP A 102 -2.96 2.01 10.67
N ILE A 103 -3.12 0.68 10.73
CA ILE A 103 -4.15 0.02 11.55
C ILE A 103 -3.85 0.16 13.04
N ASP A 104 -2.58 0.09 13.42
CA ASP A 104 -2.09 0.22 14.79
C ASP A 104 -0.77 1.02 14.77
N PRO A 105 -0.84 2.35 14.60
CA PRO A 105 0.33 3.19 14.44
C PRO A 105 1.06 3.39 15.78
N PRO A 106 2.39 3.56 15.78
CA PRO A 106 3.17 3.65 17.01
C PRO A 106 2.92 5.00 17.73
N ALA A 107 2.93 4.97 19.06
CA ALA A 107 2.74 6.16 19.89
C ALA A 107 4.04 6.96 20.07
N GLY A 108 3.95 8.28 19.99
CA GLY A 108 5.06 9.21 20.27
C GLY A 108 5.28 9.48 21.77
N PRO A 109 6.07 10.52 22.12
CA PRO A 109 6.79 11.40 21.21
C PRO A 109 8.01 10.74 20.56
N PHE A 110 8.40 11.21 19.38
CA PHE A 110 9.64 10.85 18.69
C PHE A 110 10.56 12.06 18.58
N ASP A 111 11.86 11.88 18.82
CA ASP A 111 12.85 12.95 18.76
C ASP A 111 13.31 13.22 17.33
N LEU A 112 13.42 12.16 16.53
CA LEU A 112 13.82 12.20 15.13
C LEU A 112 12.86 11.37 14.29
N VAL A 113 12.31 11.97 13.24
CA VAL A 113 11.48 11.29 12.24
C VAL A 113 12.18 11.33 10.88
N VAL A 114 12.28 10.18 10.23
CA VAL A 114 12.84 10.02 8.88
C VAL A 114 11.72 9.52 7.97
N LEU A 115 11.17 10.41 7.15
CA LEU A 115 10.04 10.17 6.27
C LEU A 115 10.47 10.06 4.80
N ARG A 116 10.12 8.96 4.15
CA ARG A 116 10.14 8.90 2.68
C ARG A 116 8.91 9.58 2.12
N ILE A 117 9.12 10.64 1.34
CA ILE A 117 8.01 11.41 0.78
C ILE A 117 7.22 10.52 -0.21
N PRO A 118 5.92 10.27 0.02
CA PRO A 118 5.10 9.49 -0.90
C PRO A 118 4.82 10.29 -2.17
N ARG A 119 4.35 9.61 -3.22
CA ARG A 119 4.03 10.23 -4.51
C ARG A 119 2.72 11.01 -4.49
N GLN A 120 1.82 10.68 -3.57
CA GLN A 120 0.49 11.24 -3.45
C GLN A 120 0.50 12.42 -2.48
N ALA A 121 0.06 13.60 -2.95
CA ALA A 121 0.02 14.81 -2.13
C ALA A 121 -0.91 14.67 -0.92
N ASP A 122 -2.10 14.10 -1.11
CA ASP A 122 -3.07 13.88 -0.01
C ASP A 122 -2.49 12.92 1.05
N TYR A 123 -1.69 11.92 0.66
CA TYR A 123 -1.06 11.01 1.61
C TYR A 123 0.09 11.68 2.36
N LEU A 124 0.93 12.47 1.68
CA LEU A 124 1.92 13.31 2.35
C LEU A 124 1.26 14.26 3.37
N ALA A 125 0.15 14.91 3.00
CA ALA A 125 -0.58 15.81 3.89
C ALA A 125 -1.12 15.08 5.13
N TRP A 126 -1.62 13.86 4.95
CA TRP A 126 -2.05 12.99 6.04
C TRP A 126 -0.90 12.64 6.99
N LEU A 127 0.24 12.21 6.44
CA LEU A 127 1.42 11.85 7.22
C LEU A 127 1.93 13.01 8.05
N LEU A 128 2.10 14.20 7.45
CA LEU A 128 2.58 15.38 8.16
C LEU A 128 1.65 15.79 9.31
N ARG A 129 0.33 15.73 9.09
CA ARG A 129 -0.69 16.03 10.12
C ARG A 129 -0.72 14.99 11.24
N TRP A 130 -0.52 13.71 10.92
CA TRP A 130 -0.37 12.65 11.93
C TRP A 130 0.91 12.86 12.74
N LEU A 131 2.02 13.16 12.08
CA LEU A 131 3.32 13.39 12.69
C LEU A 131 3.29 14.51 13.73
N ASN A 132 2.56 15.61 13.49
CA ASN A 132 2.38 16.69 14.47
C ASN A 132 1.77 16.21 15.80
N GLY A 133 1.02 15.09 15.80
CA GLY A 133 0.47 14.47 17.01
C GLY A 133 1.47 13.60 17.79
N VAL A 134 2.57 13.18 17.16
CA VAL A 134 3.55 12.24 17.75
C VAL A 134 4.97 12.81 17.85
N ILE A 135 5.14 14.11 17.60
CA ILE A 135 6.41 14.84 17.79
C ILE A 135 6.21 16.04 18.72
N THR A 136 7.30 16.59 19.24
CA THR A 136 7.34 17.81 20.08
C THR A 136 7.99 18.96 19.31
N ASP A 137 8.05 20.15 19.92
CA ASP A 137 8.71 21.32 19.30
C ASP A 137 10.24 21.15 19.20
N SER A 138 10.83 20.27 20.03
CA SER A 138 12.26 19.94 19.96
C SER A 138 12.59 18.87 18.92
N SER A 139 11.60 18.11 18.46
CA SER A 139 11.78 17.05 17.47
C SER A 139 12.27 17.58 16.12
N VAL A 140 12.94 16.72 15.36
CA VAL A 140 13.35 16.99 13.97
C VAL A 140 12.63 16.03 13.03
N LEU A 141 11.99 16.57 11.99
CA LEU A 141 11.44 15.80 10.88
C LEU A 141 12.32 15.98 9.65
N LEU A 142 12.87 14.87 9.14
CA LEU A 142 13.58 14.80 7.87
C LEU A 142 12.70 14.09 6.84
N ALA A 143 12.27 14.82 5.81
CA ALA A 143 11.44 14.27 4.75
C ALA A 143 12.20 14.26 3.42
N GLY A 144 12.36 13.10 2.79
CA GLY A 144 13.22 12.93 1.61
C GLY A 144 12.61 12.14 0.47
N GLY A 145 12.91 12.57 -0.76
CA GLY A 145 12.41 11.94 -1.97
C GLY A 145 13.23 12.27 -3.22
N MET A 146 13.13 11.42 -4.23
CA MET A 146 13.64 11.76 -5.57
C MET A 146 12.78 12.86 -6.17
N ILE A 147 13.38 13.94 -6.68
CA ILE A 147 12.68 15.14 -7.15
C ILE A 147 11.59 14.81 -8.19
N LYS A 148 11.90 13.91 -9.14
CA LYS A 148 10.95 13.44 -10.17
C LYS A 148 9.75 12.65 -9.63
N HIS A 149 9.73 12.36 -8.33
CA HIS A 149 8.72 11.53 -7.67
C HIS A 149 8.00 12.28 -6.54
N LEU A 150 8.45 13.49 -6.22
CA LEU A 150 7.75 14.36 -5.28
C LEU A 150 6.39 14.75 -5.86
N PRO A 151 5.33 14.81 -5.03
CA PRO A 151 4.04 15.32 -5.47
C PRO A 151 4.19 16.76 -6.00
N SER A 152 3.44 17.09 -7.06
CA SER A 152 3.47 18.43 -7.67
C SER A 152 3.07 19.54 -6.67
N LYS A 153 2.20 19.21 -5.70
CA LYS A 153 1.75 20.10 -4.62
C LYS A 153 2.54 19.98 -3.32
N SER A 154 3.71 19.33 -3.34
CA SER A 154 4.48 19.10 -2.11
C SER A 154 4.80 20.39 -1.34
N VAL A 155 5.18 21.47 -2.02
CA VAL A 155 5.49 22.77 -1.38
C VAL A 155 4.29 23.32 -0.60
N GLU A 156 3.10 23.30 -1.19
CA GLU A 156 1.84 23.72 -0.55
C GLU A 156 1.56 22.86 0.69
N VAL A 157 1.65 21.53 0.53
CA VAL A 157 1.41 20.58 1.62
C VAL A 157 2.38 20.77 2.80
N PHE A 158 3.68 20.99 2.54
CA PHE A 158 4.64 21.29 3.60
C PHE A 158 4.35 22.63 4.28
N GLY A 159 4.04 23.67 3.50
CA GLY A 159 3.76 25.02 4.01
C GLY A 159 2.50 25.09 4.87
N GLU A 160 1.51 24.24 4.59
CA GLU A 160 0.31 24.11 5.43
C GLU A 160 0.57 23.29 6.69
N ALA A 161 1.23 22.13 6.58
CA ALA A 161 1.20 21.13 7.63
C ALA A 161 2.31 21.28 8.68
N VAL A 162 3.51 21.75 8.32
CA VAL A 162 4.70 21.75 9.19
C VAL A 162 5.51 23.03 9.07
N GLN A 163 6.36 23.29 10.06
CA GLN A 163 7.30 24.42 9.98
C GLN A 163 8.56 23.96 9.23
N THR A 164 8.77 24.45 8.01
CA THR A 164 9.98 24.13 7.24
C THR A 164 11.16 24.98 7.73
N GLU A 165 12.18 24.35 8.31
CA GLU A 165 13.41 25.04 8.73
C GLU A 165 14.37 25.22 7.56
N GLN A 166 14.57 24.16 6.78
CA GLN A 166 15.59 24.14 5.74
C GLN A 166 15.22 23.16 4.62
N VAL A 167 15.42 23.60 3.38
CA VAL A 167 15.44 22.73 2.21
C VAL A 167 16.91 22.50 1.84
N LEU A 168 17.38 21.27 1.96
CA LEU A 168 18.79 20.96 1.75
C LEU A 168 19.14 21.00 0.25
N PRO A 169 20.42 21.27 -0.11
CA PRO A 169 20.89 21.21 -1.49
C PRO A 169 20.56 19.86 -2.13
N ALA A 170 20.04 19.89 -3.36
CA ALA A 170 19.75 18.66 -4.08
C ALA A 170 21.03 17.90 -4.41
N ARG A 171 21.07 16.59 -4.13
CA ARG A 171 22.18 15.70 -4.49
C ARG A 171 21.65 14.52 -5.29
N LYS A 172 22.29 14.17 -6.41
CA LYS A 172 21.90 13.03 -7.27
C LYS A 172 20.39 12.98 -7.60
N LYS A 173 19.76 14.16 -7.83
CA LYS A 173 18.31 14.34 -8.08
C LYS A 173 17.40 13.96 -6.90
N ALA A 174 17.94 13.77 -5.71
CA ALA A 174 17.22 13.67 -4.44
C ALA A 174 17.16 15.03 -3.73
N ARG A 175 16.18 15.16 -2.85
CA ARG A 175 16.00 16.30 -1.97
C ARG A 175 15.54 15.84 -0.59
N VAL A 176 16.09 16.45 0.45
CA VAL A 176 15.67 16.31 1.84
C VAL A 176 15.23 17.67 2.35
N ILE A 177 14.17 17.68 3.14
CA ILE A 177 13.60 18.86 3.78
C ILE A 177 13.63 18.60 5.28
N ARG A 178 14.19 19.55 6.03
CA ARG A 178 14.19 19.57 7.49
C ARG A 178 13.04 20.44 7.99
N CYS A 179 12.21 19.85 8.84
CA CYS A 179 11.00 20.46 9.37
C CYS A 179 10.96 20.33 10.91
N ARG A 180 10.17 21.21 11.51
CA ARG A 180 9.69 21.15 12.90
C ARG A 180 8.19 20.91 12.93
N LYS A 181 7.71 20.62 14.13
CA LYS A 181 6.29 20.47 14.44
C LYS A 181 5.47 21.66 13.91
N GLY A 182 4.40 21.35 13.19
CA GLY A 182 3.34 22.28 12.85
C GLY A 182 2.17 22.21 13.83
N THR A 183 1.16 23.05 13.60
CA THR A 183 -0.06 23.10 14.42
C THR A 183 -1.21 22.29 13.84
N GLU A 184 -1.13 21.93 12.56
CA GLU A 184 -2.16 21.23 11.83
C GLU A 184 -2.27 19.76 12.29
N SER A 185 -3.49 19.26 12.48
CA SER A 185 -3.72 17.87 12.90
C SER A 185 -4.67 17.13 11.94
N LEU A 186 -4.84 15.82 12.17
CA LEU A 186 -5.83 15.01 11.47
C LEU A 186 -7.27 15.27 11.96
N ALA A 187 -7.42 15.77 13.19
CA ALA A 187 -8.74 15.98 13.79
C ALA A 187 -9.53 17.02 12.99
N GLY A 188 -10.70 16.63 12.50
CA GLY A 188 -11.55 17.51 11.69
C GLY A 188 -11.03 17.82 10.28
N TRP A 189 -9.91 17.23 9.85
CA TRP A 189 -9.36 17.50 8.52
C TRP A 189 -10.22 16.84 7.42
N PRO A 190 -10.85 17.61 6.51
CA PRO A 190 -11.73 17.07 5.48
C PRO A 190 -10.99 16.18 4.46
N GLY A 191 -9.66 16.35 4.35
CA GLY A 191 -8.83 15.52 3.47
C GLY A 191 -8.63 14.09 3.97
N CYS A 192 -9.07 13.73 5.18
CA CYS A 192 -8.90 12.39 5.76
C CYS A 192 -9.82 11.34 5.10
N TRP A 193 -11.07 11.69 4.80
CA TRP A 193 -12.01 10.80 4.12
C TRP A 193 -12.61 11.50 2.90
N LYS A 194 -12.39 10.91 1.72
CA LYS A 194 -13.01 11.34 0.46
C LYS A 194 -13.60 10.14 -0.24
N GLY A 195 -14.53 10.37 -1.15
CA GLY A 195 -15.32 9.28 -1.70
C GLY A 195 -16.26 9.68 -2.81
N TYR A 196 -17.09 8.71 -3.19
CA TYR A 196 -18.14 8.84 -4.20
C TYR A 196 -19.33 7.97 -3.82
N ALA A 197 -20.48 8.20 -4.47
CA ALA A 197 -21.65 7.32 -4.35
C ALA A 197 -21.55 6.17 -5.35
N LEU A 198 -21.84 4.96 -4.89
CA LEU A 198 -21.95 3.75 -5.69
C LEU A 198 -23.40 3.30 -5.76
N SER A 199 -23.94 3.09 -6.95
CA SER A 199 -25.28 2.52 -7.10
C SER A 199 -25.28 1.05 -6.67
N GLY A 200 -26.07 0.72 -5.64
CA GLY A 200 -26.31 -0.64 -5.20
C GLY A 200 -27.74 -1.10 -5.48
N ARG A 201 -28.02 -2.38 -5.23
CA ARG A 201 -29.35 -2.98 -5.45
C ARG A 201 -30.45 -2.34 -4.59
N ASN A 202 -30.08 -1.88 -3.39
CA ASN A 202 -30.99 -1.33 -2.38
C ASN A 202 -30.79 0.18 -2.15
N GLY A 203 -30.23 0.89 -3.12
CA GLY A 203 -29.94 2.33 -3.04
C GLY A 203 -28.46 2.66 -3.20
N GLU A 204 -28.13 3.94 -3.03
CA GLU A 204 -26.74 4.41 -3.12
C GLU A 204 -25.95 4.05 -1.86
N LEU A 205 -24.71 3.61 -2.07
CA LEU A 205 -23.72 3.31 -1.04
C LEU A 205 -22.65 4.39 -1.06
N ALA A 206 -22.37 5.01 0.08
CA ALA A 206 -21.23 5.90 0.21
C ALA A 206 -19.94 5.07 0.27
N VAL A 207 -19.02 5.29 -0.68
CA VAL A 207 -17.70 4.67 -0.68
C VAL A 207 -16.68 5.72 -0.30
N GLN A 208 -16.06 5.58 0.87
CA GLN A 208 -15.01 6.47 1.36
C GLN A 208 -13.66 5.77 1.36
N ALA A 209 -12.58 6.54 1.19
CA ALA A 209 -11.23 6.00 1.32
C ALA A 209 -10.27 6.99 2.00
N LEU A 210 -9.23 6.42 2.61
CA LEU A 210 -8.07 7.15 3.13
C LEU A 210 -7.14 7.60 1.98
N PRO A 211 -6.23 8.56 2.24
CA PRO A 211 -5.46 9.24 1.20
C PRO A 211 -4.52 8.39 0.33
N ALA A 212 -4.05 7.24 0.80
CA ALA A 212 -3.16 6.38 0.03
C ALA A 212 -3.91 5.45 -0.96
N VAL A 213 -5.24 5.38 -0.85
CA VAL A 213 -6.05 4.39 -1.59
C VAL A 213 -6.25 4.80 -3.05
N PHE A 214 -6.12 3.82 -3.95
CA PHE A 214 -6.40 3.99 -5.37
C PHE A 214 -7.85 4.39 -5.65
N ALA A 215 -8.07 5.23 -6.67
CA ALA A 215 -9.40 5.66 -7.11
C ALA A 215 -10.31 6.21 -5.99
N ARG A 216 -9.70 6.81 -4.95
CA ARG A 216 -10.38 7.34 -3.76
C ARG A 216 -11.56 8.26 -4.04
N GLU A 217 -11.43 9.17 -5.00
CA GLU A 217 -12.45 10.21 -5.24
C GLU A 217 -13.49 9.84 -6.31
N LYS A 218 -13.22 8.84 -7.15
CA LYS A 218 -14.11 8.45 -8.26
C LYS A 218 -13.95 6.96 -8.56
N LEU A 219 -15.07 6.31 -8.87
CA LEU A 219 -15.08 4.92 -9.32
C LEU A 219 -14.13 4.69 -10.51
N ASP A 220 -13.18 3.77 -10.34
CA ASP A 220 -12.29 3.34 -11.41
C ASP A 220 -13.07 2.78 -12.61
N ILE A 221 -12.60 3.07 -13.81
CA ILE A 221 -13.26 2.66 -15.06
C ILE A 221 -13.17 1.13 -15.23
N GLY A 222 -12.05 0.52 -14.83
CA GLY A 222 -11.88 -0.93 -14.84
C GLY A 222 -12.84 -1.58 -13.85
N SER A 223 -12.85 -1.13 -12.59
CA SER A 223 -13.81 -1.61 -11.59
C SER A 223 -15.25 -1.45 -12.06
N ARG A 224 -15.63 -0.29 -12.65
CA ARG A 224 -16.97 -0.06 -13.20
C ARG A 224 -17.39 -1.08 -14.26
N LEU A 225 -16.46 -1.50 -15.12
CA LEU A 225 -16.71 -2.55 -16.11
C LEU A 225 -16.92 -3.91 -15.44
N LEU A 226 -16.27 -4.16 -14.31
CA LEU A 226 -16.32 -5.42 -13.57
C LEU A 226 -17.62 -5.59 -12.75
N LEU A 227 -18.16 -4.51 -12.15
CA LEU A 227 -19.25 -4.59 -11.17
C LEU A 227 -20.49 -5.39 -11.64
N PRO A 228 -21.00 -5.25 -12.89
CA PRO A 228 -22.15 -6.03 -13.33
C PRO A 228 -21.88 -7.54 -13.36
N HIS A 229 -20.63 -7.95 -13.60
CA HIS A 229 -20.22 -9.35 -13.59
C HIS A 229 -20.05 -9.87 -12.16
N VAL A 230 -19.61 -9.02 -11.22
CA VAL A 230 -19.60 -9.35 -9.78
C VAL A 230 -21.01 -9.68 -9.32
N ALA A 231 -21.98 -8.81 -9.59
CA ALA A 231 -23.37 -9.05 -9.21
C ALA A 231 -23.91 -10.34 -9.84
N ARG A 232 -23.62 -10.60 -11.12
CA ARG A 232 -24.06 -11.81 -11.82
C ARG A 232 -23.49 -13.09 -11.20
N GLU A 233 -22.20 -13.13 -10.87
CA GLU A 233 -21.57 -14.33 -10.29
C GLU A 233 -21.98 -14.53 -8.82
N VAL A 234 -22.25 -13.45 -8.08
CA VAL A 234 -22.65 -13.52 -6.67
C VAL A 234 -24.13 -13.87 -6.48
N SER A 235 -25.02 -13.37 -7.33
CA SER A 235 -26.47 -13.57 -7.22
C SER A 235 -26.90 -15.04 -7.03
N PRO A 236 -26.36 -16.05 -7.76
CA PRO A 236 -26.74 -17.45 -7.61
C PRO A 236 -26.01 -18.21 -6.49
N MET A 237 -25.08 -17.59 -5.75
CA MET A 237 -24.29 -18.28 -4.71
C MET A 237 -25.18 -18.77 -3.55
N GLN A 238 -24.72 -19.73 -2.76
CA GLN A 238 -25.46 -20.19 -1.58
C GLN A 238 -25.21 -19.27 -0.37
N ALA A 239 -26.08 -19.31 0.63
CA ALA A 239 -25.80 -18.64 1.91
C ALA A 239 -24.51 -19.19 2.52
N GLY A 240 -23.66 -18.31 3.05
CA GLY A 240 -22.35 -18.67 3.60
C GLY A 240 -21.26 -18.93 2.57
N SER A 241 -21.52 -18.73 1.27
CA SER A 241 -20.50 -18.87 0.23
C SER A 241 -19.36 -17.87 0.46
N SER A 242 -18.12 -18.33 0.27
CA SER A 242 -16.92 -17.56 0.58
C SER A 242 -16.41 -16.78 -0.64
N VAL A 243 -16.26 -15.47 -0.50
CA VAL A 243 -15.80 -14.54 -1.54
C VAL A 243 -14.57 -13.77 -1.01
N MET A 244 -13.58 -13.50 -1.85
CA MET A 244 -12.41 -12.68 -1.51
C MET A 244 -12.30 -11.48 -2.46
N ASP A 245 -12.25 -10.27 -1.93
CA ASP A 245 -11.85 -9.05 -2.65
C ASP A 245 -10.33 -8.87 -2.49
N LEU A 246 -9.58 -9.28 -3.52
CA LEU A 246 -8.11 -9.29 -3.53
C LEU A 246 -7.57 -7.99 -4.12
N ALA A 247 -6.61 -7.37 -3.42
CA ALA A 247 -6.16 -6.00 -3.69
C ALA A 247 -7.35 -5.03 -3.64
N CYS A 248 -8.08 -5.06 -2.52
CA CYS A 248 -9.43 -4.53 -2.42
C CYS A 248 -9.54 -3.01 -2.57
N GLY A 249 -8.48 -2.24 -2.33
CA GLY A 249 -8.54 -0.78 -2.33
C GLY A 249 -9.60 -0.27 -1.34
N ASN A 250 -10.58 0.50 -1.83
CA ASN A 250 -11.70 0.99 -1.01
C ASN A 250 -12.83 -0.05 -0.80
N GLY A 251 -12.65 -1.30 -1.28
CA GLY A 251 -13.58 -2.41 -1.12
C GLY A 251 -14.75 -2.42 -2.10
N VAL A 252 -14.70 -1.66 -3.19
CA VAL A 252 -15.84 -1.48 -4.11
C VAL A 252 -16.37 -2.78 -4.72
N LEU A 253 -15.50 -3.77 -4.98
CA LEU A 253 -15.92 -5.05 -5.54
C LEU A 253 -16.66 -5.86 -4.47
N GLY A 254 -16.10 -5.93 -3.26
CA GLY A 254 -16.74 -6.56 -2.12
C GLY A 254 -18.06 -5.91 -1.68
N LEU A 255 -18.15 -4.58 -1.69
CA LEU A 255 -19.39 -3.84 -1.41
C LEU A 255 -20.47 -4.16 -2.45
N THR A 256 -20.08 -4.35 -3.71
CA THR A 256 -20.98 -4.78 -4.78
C THR A 256 -21.49 -6.20 -4.52
N ALA A 257 -20.61 -7.12 -4.10
CA ALA A 257 -20.99 -8.47 -3.71
C ALA A 257 -22.00 -8.46 -2.54
N LEU A 258 -21.74 -7.69 -1.48
CA LEU A 258 -22.65 -7.57 -0.33
C LEU A 258 -23.98 -6.89 -0.67
N SER A 259 -23.96 -5.93 -1.61
CA SER A 259 -25.18 -5.28 -2.10
C SER A 259 -26.10 -6.28 -2.80
N GLU A 260 -25.52 -7.24 -3.54
CA GLU A 260 -26.25 -8.29 -4.24
C GLU A 260 -26.69 -9.43 -3.30
N ARG A 261 -25.79 -9.89 -2.43
CA ARG A 261 -26.01 -10.98 -1.46
C ARG A 261 -25.35 -10.67 -0.12
N ARG A 262 -26.17 -10.41 0.90
CA ARG A 262 -25.72 -10.05 2.25
C ARG A 262 -25.21 -11.23 3.07
N ASP A 263 -25.52 -12.45 2.65
CA ASP A 263 -25.27 -13.71 3.36
C ASP A 263 -23.98 -14.42 2.90
N VAL A 264 -23.16 -13.80 2.05
CA VAL A 264 -21.83 -14.30 1.71
C VAL A 264 -20.82 -13.99 2.82
N GLN A 265 -19.80 -14.84 2.96
CA GLN A 265 -18.64 -14.57 3.81
C GLN A 265 -17.57 -13.87 2.98
N LEU A 266 -17.21 -12.64 3.33
CA LEU A 266 -16.38 -11.79 2.51
C LEU A 266 -15.00 -11.55 3.14
N GLY A 267 -13.93 -11.96 2.48
CA GLY A 267 -12.57 -11.57 2.80
C GLY A 267 -12.16 -10.33 2.00
N PHE A 268 -11.40 -9.44 2.63
CA PHE A 268 -10.74 -8.32 1.98
C PHE A 268 -9.25 -8.40 2.27
N SER A 269 -8.43 -8.25 1.25
CA SER A 269 -6.99 -8.20 1.42
C SER A 269 -6.35 -7.11 0.57
N ASP A 270 -5.43 -6.37 1.17
CA ASP A 270 -4.63 -5.38 0.46
C ASP A 270 -3.26 -5.22 1.12
N VAL A 271 -2.28 -4.82 0.31
CA VAL A 271 -0.96 -4.42 0.80
C VAL A 271 -1.00 -3.07 1.50
N SER A 272 -2.01 -2.24 1.26
CA SER A 272 -2.16 -0.92 1.87
C SER A 272 -3.03 -0.99 3.12
N SER A 273 -2.48 -0.65 4.27
CA SER A 273 -3.25 -0.52 5.52
C SER A 273 -4.37 0.53 5.40
N HIS A 274 -4.15 1.61 4.65
CA HIS A 274 -5.18 2.60 4.30
C HIS A 274 -6.33 1.98 3.47
N ALA A 275 -6.04 1.07 2.55
CA ALA A 275 -7.05 0.34 1.79
C ALA A 275 -7.88 -0.56 2.71
N VAL A 276 -7.21 -1.37 3.54
CA VAL A 276 -7.87 -2.27 4.50
C VAL A 276 -8.80 -1.50 5.45
N LEU A 277 -8.34 -0.38 6.01
CA LEU A 277 -9.16 0.49 6.87
C LEU A 277 -10.34 1.11 6.12
N SER A 278 -10.16 1.45 4.84
CA SER A 278 -11.22 2.03 4.01
C SER A 278 -12.30 1.00 3.67
N ALA A 279 -11.91 -0.19 3.23
CA ALA A 279 -12.83 -1.30 2.98
C ALA A 279 -13.61 -1.65 4.24
N ARG A 280 -12.93 -1.76 5.39
CA ARG A 280 -13.57 -2.01 6.69
C ARG A 280 -14.63 -0.98 7.02
N ARG A 281 -14.28 0.32 6.99
CA ARG A 281 -15.21 1.40 7.27
C ARG A 281 -16.45 1.35 6.37
N ASN A 282 -16.25 1.12 5.07
CA ASN A 282 -17.36 1.10 4.12
C ASN A 282 -18.30 -0.09 4.37
N VAL A 283 -17.76 -1.26 4.70
CA VAL A 283 -18.56 -2.44 5.04
C VAL A 283 -19.33 -2.22 6.34
N GLU A 284 -18.67 -1.75 7.40
CA GLU A 284 -19.31 -1.47 8.69
C GLU A 284 -20.46 -0.46 8.57
N GLN A 285 -20.32 0.55 7.69
CA GLN A 285 -21.35 1.57 7.46
C GLN A 285 -22.52 1.07 6.61
N ALA A 286 -22.24 0.31 5.54
CA ALA A 286 -23.27 -0.13 4.61
C ALA A 286 -23.93 -1.46 5.00
N PHE A 287 -23.19 -2.34 5.67
CA PHE A 287 -23.56 -3.72 5.97
C PHE A 287 -23.01 -4.15 7.35
N PRO A 288 -23.46 -3.56 8.47
CA PRO A 288 -22.91 -3.82 9.80
C PRO A 288 -23.01 -5.29 10.25
N GLU A 289 -23.97 -6.05 9.70
CA GLU A 289 -24.19 -7.48 10.01
C GLU A 289 -23.44 -8.42 9.04
N ALA A 290 -22.64 -7.89 8.10
CA ALA A 290 -21.92 -8.71 7.13
C ALA A 290 -20.84 -9.54 7.82
N SER A 291 -20.72 -10.81 7.42
CA SER A 291 -19.58 -11.63 7.79
C SER A 291 -18.38 -11.22 6.95
N ALA A 292 -17.55 -10.31 7.47
CA ALA A 292 -16.40 -9.75 6.77
C ALA A 292 -15.09 -9.90 7.56
N SER A 293 -13.99 -10.20 6.85
CA SER A 293 -12.62 -10.24 7.40
C SER A 293 -11.69 -9.34 6.60
N PHE A 294 -10.68 -8.76 7.26
CA PHE A 294 -9.83 -7.71 6.69
C PHE A 294 -8.37 -8.01 6.98
N SER A 295 -7.57 -8.20 5.93
CA SER A 295 -6.17 -8.62 6.02
C SER A 295 -5.24 -7.59 5.38
N HIS A 296 -4.22 -7.16 6.14
CA HIS A 296 -3.13 -6.33 5.63
C HIS A 296 -1.95 -7.22 5.25
N CYS A 297 -1.91 -7.71 4.01
CA CYS A 297 -0.90 -8.65 3.52
C CYS A 297 -0.64 -8.54 2.00
N ASP A 298 0.49 -9.10 1.53
CA ASP A 298 0.83 -9.19 0.11
C ASP A 298 0.08 -10.33 -0.59
N GLY A 299 -1.18 -10.05 -0.90
CA GLY A 299 -2.08 -10.90 -1.64
C GLY A 299 -3.02 -11.71 -0.74
N ILE A 300 -2.96 -13.05 -0.76
CA ILE A 300 -3.79 -13.90 0.13
C ILE A 300 -2.87 -14.59 1.14
N ASP A 301 -3.19 -14.47 2.43
CA ASP A 301 -2.45 -15.15 3.51
C ASP A 301 -2.50 -16.68 3.30
N VAL A 302 -1.39 -17.37 3.52
CA VAL A 302 -1.27 -18.82 3.40
C VAL A 302 -2.22 -19.55 4.35
N GLY A 303 -2.53 -18.93 5.51
CA GLY A 303 -3.51 -19.44 6.45
C GLY A 303 -4.97 -19.17 6.06
N ALA A 304 -5.22 -18.40 4.99
CA ALA A 304 -6.56 -18.13 4.54
C ALA A 304 -7.21 -19.40 3.96
N GLY A 305 -8.51 -19.56 4.21
CA GLY A 305 -9.29 -20.64 3.62
C GLY A 305 -9.39 -20.54 2.09
N ALA A 306 -10.07 -21.51 1.48
CA ALA A 306 -10.37 -21.49 0.06
C ALA A 306 -11.69 -20.76 -0.24
N PHE A 307 -11.74 -20.04 -1.36
CA PHE A 307 -12.84 -19.19 -1.80
C PHE A 307 -13.56 -19.77 -3.01
N GLU A 308 -14.86 -19.50 -3.12
CA GLU A 308 -15.65 -19.88 -4.30
C GLU A 308 -15.52 -18.83 -5.40
N LEU A 309 -15.33 -17.57 -5.01
CA LEU A 309 -15.11 -16.45 -5.90
C LEU A 309 -13.99 -15.57 -5.37
N ILE A 310 -12.99 -15.29 -6.19
CA ILE A 310 -11.99 -14.26 -5.92
C ILE A 310 -12.23 -13.11 -6.90
N LEU A 311 -12.39 -11.90 -6.40
CA LEU A 311 -12.57 -10.67 -7.16
C LEU A 311 -11.22 -9.95 -7.23
N LEU A 312 -10.84 -9.42 -8.40
CA LEU A 312 -9.55 -8.76 -8.57
C LEU A 312 -9.57 -7.65 -9.62
N ASN A 313 -9.15 -6.45 -9.21
CA ASN A 313 -8.66 -5.41 -10.11
C ASN A 313 -7.18 -5.18 -9.77
N PRO A 314 -6.23 -5.88 -10.43
CA PRO A 314 -4.85 -5.91 -9.99
C PRO A 314 -4.18 -4.54 -10.21
N PRO A 315 -3.27 -4.13 -9.31
CA PRO A 315 -2.50 -2.90 -9.51
C PRO A 315 -1.65 -3.02 -10.78
N PHE A 316 -1.52 -1.91 -11.49
CA PHE A 316 -0.81 -1.83 -12.78
C PHE A 316 0.51 -1.04 -12.71
N HIS A 317 0.83 -0.45 -11.55
CA HIS A 317 2.09 0.24 -11.29
C HIS A 317 2.58 -0.03 -9.86
N GLU A 318 3.87 -0.28 -9.68
CA GLU A 318 4.54 -0.29 -8.38
C GLU A 318 5.61 0.80 -8.35
N GLY A 319 5.44 1.83 -7.51
CA GLY A 319 6.45 2.88 -7.37
C GLY A 319 6.82 3.57 -8.70
N GLY A 320 5.90 3.63 -9.67
CA GLY A 320 6.13 4.19 -11.01
C GLY A 320 6.73 3.22 -12.05
N VAL A 321 6.90 1.95 -11.70
CA VAL A 321 7.33 0.88 -12.60
C VAL A 321 6.10 0.12 -13.08
N VAL A 322 5.94 0.01 -14.40
CA VAL A 322 4.96 -0.89 -15.02
C VAL A 322 5.56 -2.28 -15.04
N GLY A 323 4.91 -3.25 -14.41
CA GLY A 323 5.34 -4.63 -14.43
C GLY A 323 4.19 -5.58 -14.12
N ASP A 324 4.16 -6.71 -14.82
CA ASP A 324 3.15 -7.76 -14.61
C ASP A 324 3.45 -8.62 -13.38
N HIS A 325 4.60 -8.46 -12.72
CA HIS A 325 5.05 -9.34 -11.64
C HIS A 325 4.10 -9.37 -10.44
N ILE A 326 3.48 -8.24 -10.07
CA ILE A 326 2.46 -8.22 -9.02
C ILE A 326 1.24 -9.01 -9.46
N ALA A 327 0.71 -8.74 -10.66
CA ALA A 327 -0.46 -9.43 -11.18
C ALA A 327 -0.21 -10.95 -11.29
N LEU A 328 0.96 -11.37 -11.77
CA LEU A 328 1.36 -12.77 -11.85
C LEU A 328 1.36 -13.47 -10.48
N ARG A 329 1.90 -12.80 -9.45
CA ARG A 329 1.89 -13.32 -8.07
C ARG A 329 0.46 -13.46 -7.54
N LEU A 330 -0.37 -12.45 -7.75
CA LEU A 330 -1.79 -12.49 -7.34
C LEU A 330 -2.56 -13.60 -8.08
N PHE A 331 -2.27 -13.84 -9.37
CA PHE A 331 -2.88 -14.95 -10.11
C PHE A 331 -2.47 -16.31 -9.56
N GLU A 332 -1.18 -16.48 -9.26
CA GLU A 332 -0.67 -17.70 -8.64
C GLU A 332 -1.34 -17.96 -7.29
N GLN A 333 -1.36 -16.96 -6.40
CA GLN A 333 -1.99 -17.09 -5.09
C GLN A 333 -3.49 -17.34 -5.20
N ALA A 334 -4.20 -16.62 -6.08
CA ALA A 334 -5.62 -16.86 -6.31
C ALA A 334 -5.87 -18.31 -6.76
N SER A 335 -5.05 -18.86 -7.68
CA SER A 335 -5.21 -20.24 -8.15
C SER A 335 -5.06 -21.30 -7.04
N LYS A 336 -4.29 -21.00 -5.99
CA LYS A 336 -4.05 -21.88 -4.84
C LYS A 336 -5.15 -21.78 -3.77
N HIS A 337 -5.95 -20.71 -3.78
CA HIS A 337 -6.98 -20.44 -2.77
C HIS A 337 -8.40 -20.55 -3.34
N LEU A 338 -8.60 -21.23 -4.46
CA LEU A 338 -9.95 -21.53 -4.97
C LEU A 338 -10.44 -22.88 -4.43
N LYS A 339 -11.70 -22.93 -3.99
CA LYS A 339 -12.41 -24.20 -3.80
C LYS A 339 -12.56 -24.92 -5.15
N PRO A 340 -12.76 -26.25 -5.15
CA PRO A 340 -13.19 -26.96 -6.35
C PRO A 340 -14.42 -26.30 -6.99
N GLY A 341 -14.36 -26.02 -8.30
CA GLY A 341 -15.41 -25.29 -9.03
C GLY A 341 -15.41 -23.76 -8.82
N GLY A 342 -14.58 -23.24 -7.91
CA GLY A 342 -14.39 -21.81 -7.70
C GLY A 342 -13.64 -21.13 -8.84
N HIS A 343 -13.72 -19.81 -8.90
CA HIS A 343 -13.05 -19.05 -9.95
C HIS A 343 -12.62 -17.64 -9.52
N LEU A 344 -11.59 -17.13 -10.19
CA LEU A 344 -11.18 -15.74 -10.22
C LEU A 344 -12.03 -14.97 -11.24
N LEU A 345 -12.62 -13.87 -10.81
CA LEU A 345 -13.26 -12.87 -11.66
C LEU A 345 -12.43 -11.59 -11.59
N MET A 346 -11.90 -11.14 -12.73
CA MET A 346 -10.99 -10.01 -12.74
C MET A 346 -11.20 -9.08 -13.93
N VAL A 347 -10.75 -7.84 -13.77
CA VAL A 347 -10.56 -6.89 -14.87
C VAL A 347 -9.07 -6.61 -15.05
N GLY A 348 -8.64 -6.36 -16.29
CA GLY A 348 -7.27 -5.96 -16.56
C GLY A 348 -7.15 -5.06 -17.77
N ASN A 349 -6.03 -4.33 -17.82
CA ASN A 349 -5.69 -3.48 -18.95
C ASN A 349 -5.49 -4.33 -20.23
N ARG A 350 -6.16 -3.94 -21.32
CA ARG A 350 -6.13 -4.68 -22.59
C ARG A 350 -4.72 -4.87 -23.14
N HIS A 351 -3.87 -3.86 -23.02
CA HIS A 351 -2.50 -3.88 -23.55
C HIS A 351 -1.57 -4.86 -22.82
N LEU A 352 -1.91 -5.30 -21.59
CA LEU A 352 -1.11 -6.28 -20.83
C LEU A 352 -1.39 -7.72 -21.25
N GLY A 353 -2.49 -7.99 -21.97
CA GLY A 353 -2.74 -9.31 -22.53
C GLY A 353 -2.85 -10.44 -21.49
N TYR A 354 -3.44 -10.18 -20.32
CA TYR A 354 -3.47 -11.12 -19.19
C TYR A 354 -4.04 -12.52 -19.48
N HIS A 355 -4.83 -12.70 -20.53
CA HIS A 355 -5.26 -14.04 -20.98
C HIS A 355 -4.10 -15.05 -21.15
N ARG A 356 -2.90 -14.59 -21.52
CA ARG A 356 -1.71 -15.45 -21.64
C ARG A 356 -1.15 -15.83 -20.27
N SER A 357 -1.05 -14.84 -19.40
CA SER A 357 -0.52 -14.98 -18.03
C SER A 357 -1.43 -15.85 -17.17
N LEU A 358 -2.75 -15.66 -17.25
CA LEU A 358 -3.74 -16.46 -16.53
C LEU A 358 -3.66 -17.95 -16.88
N ARG A 359 -3.41 -18.30 -18.15
CA ARG A 359 -3.28 -19.71 -18.59
C ARG A 359 -2.09 -20.45 -17.96
N ARG A 360 -1.17 -19.75 -17.30
CA ARG A 360 -0.08 -20.39 -16.53
C ARG A 360 -0.58 -20.98 -15.22
N TYR A 361 -1.66 -20.43 -14.65
CA TYR A 361 -2.15 -20.76 -13.32
C TYR A 361 -3.56 -21.35 -13.33
N PHE A 362 -4.34 -21.12 -14.39
CA PHE A 362 -5.71 -21.56 -14.52
C PHE A 362 -5.92 -22.41 -15.77
N SER A 363 -6.57 -23.57 -15.60
CA SER A 363 -6.87 -24.49 -16.71
C SER A 363 -7.95 -23.97 -17.67
N ARG A 364 -8.84 -23.09 -17.19
CA ARG A 364 -9.87 -22.43 -17.99
C ARG A 364 -9.76 -20.92 -17.81
N VAL A 365 -9.71 -20.20 -18.94
CA VAL A 365 -9.71 -18.73 -18.98
C VAL A 365 -10.70 -18.28 -20.05
N GLU A 366 -11.69 -17.51 -19.65
CA GLU A 366 -12.79 -17.01 -20.47
C GLU A 366 -12.82 -15.49 -20.42
N GLN A 367 -13.00 -14.85 -21.58
CA GLN A 367 -13.25 -13.42 -21.66
C GLN A 367 -14.76 -13.19 -21.61
N LEU A 368 -15.24 -12.51 -20.56
CA LEU A 368 -16.67 -12.25 -20.38
C LEU A 368 -17.13 -10.95 -21.04
N ASP A 369 -16.25 -9.95 -21.08
CA ASP A 369 -16.57 -8.60 -21.55
C ASP A 369 -15.29 -7.85 -21.90
N ALA A 370 -15.41 -6.77 -22.67
CA ALA A 370 -14.30 -5.88 -22.94
C ALA A 370 -14.74 -4.47 -23.36
N SER A 371 -13.91 -3.50 -23.02
CA SER A 371 -13.94 -2.13 -23.54
C SER A 371 -12.67 -1.86 -24.37
N PRO A 372 -12.50 -0.68 -24.99
CA PRO A 372 -11.25 -0.33 -25.66
C PRO A 372 -10.02 -0.40 -24.74
N LYS A 373 -10.17 -0.14 -23.44
CA LYS A 373 -9.05 -0.08 -22.48
C LYS A 373 -8.92 -1.31 -21.59
N PHE A 374 -10.04 -1.99 -21.28
CA PHE A 374 -10.09 -3.05 -20.26
C PHE A 374 -10.74 -4.31 -20.80
N VAL A 375 -10.40 -5.46 -20.21
CA VAL A 375 -10.99 -6.76 -20.51
C VAL A 375 -11.36 -7.44 -19.19
N VAL A 376 -12.55 -8.05 -19.14
CA VAL A 376 -13.03 -8.83 -18.00
C VAL A 376 -12.80 -10.30 -18.28
N PHE A 377 -12.17 -11.00 -17.34
CA PHE A 377 -11.86 -12.42 -17.41
C PHE A 377 -12.48 -13.19 -16.25
N ARG A 378 -12.89 -14.42 -16.56
CA ARG A 378 -13.15 -15.48 -15.59
C ARG A 378 -12.10 -16.56 -15.76
N ALA A 379 -11.43 -16.94 -14.68
CA ALA A 379 -10.38 -17.94 -14.70
C ALA A 379 -10.56 -18.94 -13.55
N GLY A 380 -10.45 -20.24 -13.82
CA GLY A 380 -10.69 -21.27 -12.80
C GLY A 380 -9.99 -22.58 -13.13
N ASN A 381 -10.04 -23.50 -12.17
CA ASN A 381 -9.54 -24.86 -12.29
C ASN A 381 -10.71 -25.84 -12.42
N ARG A 382 -10.53 -26.90 -13.20
CA ARG A 382 -11.55 -27.94 -13.39
C ARG A 382 -11.86 -28.68 -12.10
#